data_AF-A0A0Q3UQL6-F1
#
_entry.id   AF-A0A0Q3UQL6-F1
#
_cell.length_a   1.000
_cell.length_b   1.000
_cell.length_c   1.000
_cell.angle_alpha   90.00
_cell.angle_beta   90.00
_cell.angle_gamma   90.00
#
_symmetry.space_group_name_H-M   'P 1'
#
loop_
_entity.id
_entity.type
_entity.pdbx_description
1 polymer ?
#
loop_
_entity_poly.entity_id
_entity_poly.type
_entity_poly.pdbx_seq_one_letter_code
_entity_poly.pdbx_strand_id
1 'polypeptide(L)'
;MLLKTQLRWAGHISRMEDHCLPKIVFYGELATGCHKRSASKRRYKDSLKQYLSLGHIDYHQWSTLASNWEIWRHIIHNAAVSFENTCRISLEKKRQCRKSCALPIPPKETFCYAFAIGLVYPALVFLAISMLAVSVGKALLESSFMKPSHDIA
;
A
#
# COMPACT_ATOMS: atom_id res chain seq x y z
N MET A 1 17.25 -10.52 3.85
CA MET A 1 18.55 -10.81 3.22
C MET A 1 18.46 -11.79 2.03
N LEU A 2 17.48 -11.65 1.12
CA LEU A 2 17.35 -12.58 -0.01
C LEU A 2 18.55 -12.46 -0.99
N LEU A 3 18.96 -11.24 -1.31
CA LEU A 3 20.10 -10.94 -2.19
C LEU A 3 21.41 -11.58 -1.69
N LYS A 4 21.71 -11.45 -0.39
CA LYS A 4 22.91 -12.04 0.24
C LYS A 4 22.96 -13.56 0.08
N THR A 5 21.86 -14.25 0.36
CA THR A 5 21.80 -15.72 0.28
C THR A 5 21.96 -16.20 -1.17
N GLN A 6 21.30 -15.52 -2.11
CA GLN A 6 21.39 -15.86 -3.54
C GLN A 6 22.81 -15.68 -4.08
N LEU A 7 23.48 -14.55 -3.79
CA LEU A 7 24.85 -14.32 -4.20
C LEU A 7 25.85 -15.27 -3.52
N ARG A 8 25.63 -15.61 -2.24
CA ARG A 8 26.45 -16.60 -1.53
C ARG A 8 26.38 -17.98 -2.21
N TRP A 9 25.18 -18.39 -2.62
CA TRP A 9 24.98 -19.66 -3.32
C TRP A 9 25.61 -19.64 -4.72
N ALA A 10 25.43 -18.56 -5.48
CA ALA A 10 26.05 -18.41 -6.80
C ALA A 10 27.59 -18.50 -6.75
N GLY A 11 28.23 -17.82 -5.79
CA GLY A 11 29.69 -17.92 -5.63
C GLY A 11 30.15 -19.26 -5.05
N HIS A 12 29.27 -20.02 -4.38
CA HIS A 12 29.60 -21.40 -4.01
C HIS A 12 29.62 -22.30 -5.24
N ILE A 13 28.62 -22.20 -6.12
CA ILE A 13 28.58 -22.97 -7.37
C ILE A 13 29.76 -22.64 -8.28
N SER A 14 30.13 -21.36 -8.41
CA SER A 14 31.28 -20.94 -9.22
C SER A 14 32.59 -21.62 -8.80
N ARG A 15 32.72 -21.99 -7.52
CA ARG A 15 33.92 -22.63 -6.93
C ARG A 15 33.84 -24.15 -6.88
N MET A 16 32.69 -24.74 -7.22
CA MET A 16 32.60 -26.19 -7.37
C MET A 16 33.41 -26.64 -8.59
N GLU A 17 33.81 -27.90 -8.59
CA GLU A 17 34.47 -28.53 -9.73
C GLU A 17 33.51 -28.62 -10.94
N ASP A 18 34.04 -28.59 -12.16
CA ASP A 18 33.21 -28.54 -13.38
C ASP A 18 32.36 -29.79 -13.61
N HIS A 19 32.79 -30.94 -13.06
CA HIS A 19 32.02 -32.18 -13.12
C HIS A 19 30.87 -32.24 -12.09
N CYS A 20 30.76 -31.27 -11.17
CA CYS A 20 29.71 -31.26 -10.18
C CYS A 20 28.36 -30.89 -10.84
N LEU A 21 27.35 -31.74 -10.63
CA LEU A 21 25.99 -31.55 -11.17
C LEU A 21 25.43 -30.14 -10.98
N PRO A 22 25.56 -29.47 -9.81
CA PRO A 22 25.05 -28.11 -9.64
C PRO A 22 25.71 -27.10 -10.58
N LYS A 23 27.01 -27.23 -10.85
CA LYS A 23 27.76 -26.34 -11.74
C LYS A 23 27.39 -26.61 -13.20
N ILE A 24 27.29 -27.88 -13.58
CA ILE A 24 26.83 -28.30 -14.91
C ILE A 24 25.42 -27.76 -15.19
N VAL A 25 24.47 -27.92 -14.26
CA VAL A 25 23.10 -27.43 -14.44
C VAL A 25 23.04 -25.90 -14.45
N PHE A 26 23.90 -25.24 -13.68
CA PHE A 26 23.92 -23.78 -13.59
C PHE A 26 24.46 -23.10 -14.85
N TYR A 27 25.53 -23.65 -15.43
CA TYR A 27 26.13 -23.13 -16.67
C TYR A 27 25.59 -23.79 -17.93
N GLY A 28 24.91 -24.93 -17.78
CA GLY A 28 24.32 -25.69 -18.87
C GLY A 28 23.22 -24.91 -19.58
N GLU A 29 23.23 -25.01 -20.90
CA GLU A 29 22.18 -24.46 -21.75
C GLU A 29 21.28 -25.59 -22.23
N LEU A 30 19.97 -25.31 -22.37
CA LEU A 30 19.04 -26.29 -22.91
C LEU A 30 19.31 -26.43 -24.42
N ALA A 31 19.57 -27.66 -24.88
CA ALA A 31 19.82 -27.95 -26.30
C ALA A 31 18.65 -27.57 -27.22
N THR A 32 17.43 -27.46 -26.69
CA THR A 32 16.24 -27.02 -27.44
C THR A 32 15.31 -26.26 -26.50
N GLY A 33 14.87 -25.07 -26.87
CA GLY A 33 14.08 -24.24 -25.94
C GLY A 33 13.39 -23.04 -26.58
N CYS A 34 12.37 -23.28 -27.41
CA CYS A 34 11.37 -22.27 -27.73
C CYS A 34 10.18 -22.47 -26.77
N HIS A 35 9.97 -21.52 -25.85
CA HIS A 35 8.78 -21.51 -24.99
C HIS A 35 7.66 -20.70 -25.65
N LYS A 36 6.54 -21.35 -25.96
CA LYS A 36 5.32 -20.66 -26.44
C LYS A 36 4.82 -19.72 -25.33
N ARG A 37 4.42 -18.52 -25.78
CA ARG A 37 4.05 -17.31 -25.01
C ARG A 37 3.01 -17.58 -23.91
N SER A 38 3.48 -17.92 -22.72
CA SER A 38 2.81 -17.69 -21.43
C SER A 38 3.93 -17.47 -20.42
N ALA A 39 3.90 -16.40 -19.62
CA ALA A 39 5.01 -15.92 -18.79
C ALA A 39 5.86 -17.06 -18.20
N SER A 40 6.98 -17.39 -18.83
CA SER A 40 7.81 -18.52 -18.42
C SER A 40 8.41 -18.19 -17.05
N LYS A 41 8.49 -19.19 -16.15
CA LYS A 41 9.22 -19.03 -14.89
C LYS A 41 10.63 -18.50 -15.19
N ARG A 42 10.98 -17.39 -14.57
CA ARG A 42 12.28 -16.72 -14.75
C ARG A 42 13.41 -17.69 -14.42
N ARG A 43 14.41 -17.80 -15.31
CA ARG A 43 15.57 -18.67 -15.08
C ARG A 43 16.40 -18.14 -13.91
N TYR A 44 17.06 -19.05 -13.20
CA TYR A 44 17.94 -18.67 -12.09
C TYR A 44 19.04 -17.68 -12.54
N LYS A 45 19.67 -17.93 -13.70
CA LYS A 45 20.67 -17.05 -14.32
C LYS A 45 20.16 -15.61 -14.51
N ASP A 46 18.90 -15.44 -14.91
CA ASP A 46 18.30 -14.12 -15.10
C ASP A 46 18.01 -13.42 -13.77
N SER A 47 17.61 -14.17 -12.74
CA SER A 47 17.47 -13.66 -11.38
C SER A 47 18.83 -13.22 -10.81
N LEU A 48 19.88 -14.02 -11.02
CA LEU A 48 21.24 -13.72 -10.60
C LEU A 48 21.75 -12.42 -11.24
N LYS A 49 21.56 -12.23 -12.55
CA LYS A 49 21.90 -10.98 -13.25
C LYS A 49 21.29 -9.75 -12.57
N GLN A 50 20.02 -9.83 -12.15
CA GLN A 50 19.40 -8.73 -11.42
C GLN A 50 19.99 -8.54 -10.03
N TYR A 51 20.25 -9.62 -9.27
CA TYR A 51 20.87 -9.47 -7.95
C TYR A 51 22.28 -8.89 -8.02
N LEU A 52 23.06 -9.24 -9.04
CA LEU A 52 24.38 -8.64 -9.30
C LEU A 52 24.25 -7.15 -9.63
N SER A 53 23.31 -6.79 -10.51
CA SER A 53 23.01 -5.39 -10.83
C SER A 53 22.58 -4.58 -9.60
N LEU A 54 21.74 -5.15 -8.73
CA LEU A 54 21.33 -4.54 -7.47
C LEU A 54 22.48 -4.38 -6.48
N GLY A 55 23.48 -5.25 -6.55
CA GLY A 55 24.70 -5.18 -5.74
C GLY A 55 25.81 -4.34 -6.35
N HIS A 56 25.60 -3.70 -7.51
CA HIS A 56 26.61 -2.98 -8.28
C HIS A 56 27.83 -3.83 -8.66
N ILE A 57 27.63 -5.13 -8.90
CA ILE A 57 28.66 -6.07 -9.32
C ILE A 57 28.50 -6.32 -10.81
N ASP A 58 29.60 -6.25 -11.55
CA ASP A 58 29.58 -6.55 -12.98
C ASP A 58 29.35 -8.06 -13.26
N TYR A 59 28.53 -8.35 -14.26
CA TYR A 59 28.15 -9.71 -14.64
C TYR A 59 29.27 -10.46 -15.38
N HIS A 60 30.24 -9.78 -15.97
CA HIS A 60 31.38 -10.48 -16.57
C HIS A 60 32.47 -10.78 -15.55
N GLN A 61 32.60 -9.93 -14.52
CA GLN A 61 33.65 -10.04 -13.51
C GLN A 61 33.28 -10.86 -12.26
N TRP A 62 31.99 -11.09 -11.97
CA TRP A 62 31.58 -11.75 -10.72
C TRP A 62 32.18 -13.15 -10.52
N SER A 63 32.39 -13.93 -11.59
CA SER A 63 32.97 -15.27 -11.47
C SER A 63 34.42 -15.21 -10.96
N THR A 64 35.20 -14.26 -11.48
CA THR A 64 36.59 -14.01 -11.05
C THR A 64 36.64 -13.50 -9.61
N LEU A 65 35.70 -12.61 -9.24
CA LEU A 65 35.57 -12.10 -7.88
C LEU A 65 35.13 -13.19 -6.89
N ALA A 66 34.33 -14.14 -7.36
CA ALA A 66 33.83 -15.27 -6.55
C ALA A 66 34.89 -16.35 -6.30
N SER A 67 35.97 -16.40 -7.10
CA SER A 67 37.08 -17.35 -6.90
C SER A 67 37.74 -17.19 -5.53
N ASN A 68 37.99 -15.95 -5.11
CA ASN A 68 38.48 -15.67 -3.76
C ASN A 68 37.30 -15.48 -2.80
N TRP A 69 37.16 -16.40 -1.85
CA TRP A 69 36.03 -16.42 -0.94
C TRP A 69 35.97 -15.22 0.03
N GLU A 70 37.11 -14.64 0.41
CA GLU A 70 37.18 -13.53 1.35
C GLU A 70 36.72 -12.24 0.69
N ILE A 71 37.24 -11.99 -0.51
CA ILE A 71 36.85 -10.89 -1.38
C ILE A 71 35.35 -10.98 -1.69
N TRP A 72 34.88 -12.17 -2.07
CA TRP A 72 33.46 -12.40 -2.38
C TRP A 72 32.53 -12.12 -1.19
N ARG A 73 32.91 -12.56 0.02
CA ARG A 73 32.14 -12.27 1.24
C ARG A 73 32.04 -10.77 1.50
N HIS A 74 33.15 -10.05 1.37
CA HIS A 74 33.18 -8.62 1.63
C HIS A 74 32.30 -7.87 0.63
N ILE A 75 32.40 -8.21 -0.66
CA ILE A 75 31.56 -7.65 -1.73
C ILE A 75 30.07 -7.92 -1.45
N ILE A 76 29.70 -9.16 -1.15
CA ILE A 76 28.30 -9.51 -0.85
C ILE A 76 27.79 -8.73 0.36
N HIS A 77 28.61 -8.60 1.41
CA HIS A 77 28.22 -7.87 2.61
C HIS A 77 27.93 -6.41 2.27
N ASN A 78 28.84 -5.74 1.57
CA ASN A 78 28.69 -4.34 1.19
C ASN A 78 27.49 -4.14 0.26
N ALA A 79 27.32 -5.02 -0.73
CA ALA A 79 26.17 -5.02 -1.63
C ALA A 79 24.85 -5.20 -0.87
N ALA A 80 24.79 -6.12 0.10
CA ALA A 80 23.59 -6.34 0.91
C ALA A 80 23.25 -5.14 1.80
N VAL A 81 24.25 -4.55 2.46
CA VAL A 81 24.07 -3.34 3.29
C VAL A 81 23.58 -2.18 2.43
N SER A 82 24.20 -1.94 1.27
CA SER A 82 23.78 -0.91 0.32
C SER A 82 22.33 -1.11 -0.12
N PHE A 83 22.00 -2.32 -0.58
CA PHE A 83 20.65 -2.66 -1.04
C PHE A 83 19.59 -2.46 0.06
N GLU A 84 19.89 -2.87 1.30
CA GLU A 84 18.98 -2.70 2.44
C GLU A 84 18.77 -1.23 2.80
N ASN A 85 19.82 -0.41 2.74
CA ASN A 85 19.71 1.03 2.93
C ASN A 85 18.85 1.67 1.83
N THR A 86 19.06 1.33 0.56
CA THR A 86 18.23 1.81 -0.55
C THR A 86 16.76 1.41 -0.38
N CYS A 87 16.50 0.15 0.02
CA CYS A 87 15.15 -0.33 0.30
C CYS A 87 14.51 0.46 1.44
N ARG A 88 15.25 0.69 2.55
CA ARG A 88 14.77 1.46 3.71
C ARG A 88 14.39 2.89 3.30
N ILE A 89 15.25 3.57 2.53
CA ILE A 89 14.99 4.93 2.03
C ILE A 89 13.74 4.95 1.12
N SER A 90 13.63 3.99 0.20
CA SER A 90 12.47 3.89 -0.69
C SER A 90 11.16 3.66 0.07
N LEU A 91 11.19 2.79 1.09
CA LEU A 91 10.03 2.52 1.94
C LEU A 91 9.65 3.74 2.76
N GLU A 92 10.61 4.46 3.34
CA GLU A 92 10.34 5.69 4.08
C GLU A 92 9.78 6.78 3.16
N LYS A 93 10.34 6.95 1.96
CA LYS A 93 9.79 7.87 0.96
C LYS A 93 8.32 7.54 0.64
N LYS A 94 8.00 6.26 0.40
CA LYS A 94 6.62 5.82 0.17
C LYS A 94 5.72 6.07 1.39
N ARG A 95 6.24 5.86 2.60
CA ARG A 95 5.51 6.13 3.85
C ARG A 95 5.20 7.63 4.00
N GLN A 96 6.17 8.49 3.73
CA GLN A 96 5.99 9.94 3.75
C GLN A 96 4.99 10.40 2.70
N CYS A 97 5.05 9.87 1.47
CA CYS A 97 4.03 10.15 0.45
C CYS A 97 2.62 9.74 0.92
N ARG A 98 2.46 8.59 1.59
CA ARG A 98 1.17 8.19 2.15
C ARG A 98 0.69 9.12 3.28
N LYS A 99 1.60 9.64 4.09
CA LYS A 99 1.29 10.64 5.13
C LYS A 99 0.87 11.98 4.52
N SER A 100 1.56 12.44 3.48
CA SER A 100 1.24 13.72 2.80
C SER A 100 -0.01 13.64 1.93
N CYS A 101 -0.32 12.47 1.37
CA CYS A 101 -1.54 12.22 0.59
C CYS A 101 -2.74 11.82 1.47
N ALA A 102 -2.54 11.58 2.77
CA ALA A 102 -3.65 11.44 3.69
C ALA A 102 -4.32 12.81 3.84
N LEU A 103 -5.61 12.89 3.49
CA LEU A 103 -6.41 14.09 3.73
C LEU A 103 -6.28 14.52 5.19
N PRO A 104 -6.32 15.83 5.50
CA PRO A 104 -6.42 16.27 6.87
C PRO A 104 -7.59 15.52 7.49
N ILE A 105 -7.32 14.76 8.55
CA ILE A 105 -8.38 14.15 9.36
C ILE A 105 -9.33 15.30 9.67
N PRO A 106 -10.60 15.22 9.23
CA PRO A 106 -11.51 16.33 9.41
C PRO A 106 -11.55 16.62 10.92
N PRO A 107 -11.41 17.90 11.34
CA PRO A 107 -11.30 18.21 12.76
C PRO A 107 -12.48 17.56 13.46
N LYS A 108 -12.22 16.87 14.57
CA LYS A 108 -13.19 16.15 15.40
C LYS A 108 -14.51 16.92 15.65
N GLU A 109 -14.47 18.25 15.56
CA GLU A 109 -15.65 19.11 15.55
C GLU A 109 -16.63 18.87 14.39
N THR A 110 -16.16 18.65 13.16
CA THR A 110 -17.03 18.35 12.00
C THR A 110 -17.86 17.09 12.17
N PHE A 111 -17.38 16.11 12.95
CA PHE A 111 -18.12 14.90 13.30
C PHE A 111 -19.26 15.20 14.30
N CYS A 112 -19.01 16.08 15.27
CA CYS A 112 -20.01 16.53 16.24
C CYS A 112 -21.08 17.40 15.58
N TYR A 113 -20.70 18.31 14.67
CA TYR A 113 -21.65 19.16 13.96
C TYR A 113 -22.52 18.35 12.98
N ALA A 114 -21.97 17.37 12.26
CA ALA A 114 -22.75 16.50 11.38
C ALA A 114 -23.79 15.65 12.16
N PHE A 115 -23.42 15.14 13.33
CA PHE A 115 -24.34 14.40 14.21
C PHE A 115 -25.41 15.33 14.82
N ALA A 116 -25.02 16.54 15.23
CA ALA A 116 -25.95 17.54 15.77
C ALA A 116 -26.99 17.98 14.73
N ILE A 117 -26.58 18.22 13.47
CA ILE A 117 -27.50 18.59 12.39
C ILE A 117 -28.42 17.41 12.04
N GLY A 118 -27.92 16.16 12.05
CA GLY A 118 -28.72 14.98 11.71
C GLY A 118 -29.78 14.57 12.75
N LEU A 119 -29.58 14.87 14.04
CA LEU A 119 -30.51 14.47 15.12
C LEU A 119 -31.30 15.63 15.74
N VAL A 120 -30.69 16.81 15.89
CA VAL A 120 -31.29 17.90 16.67
C VAL A 120 -32.18 18.79 15.81
N TYR A 121 -31.76 19.04 14.56
CA TYR A 121 -32.52 19.89 13.64
C TYR A 121 -33.88 19.32 13.23
N PRO A 122 -34.01 18.02 12.88
CA PRO A 122 -35.30 17.45 12.51
C PRO A 122 -36.29 17.44 13.68
N ALA A 123 -35.81 17.18 14.91
CA ALA A 123 -36.65 17.14 16.10
C ALA A 123 -37.21 18.52 16.47
N LEU A 124 -36.39 19.58 16.38
CA LEU A 124 -36.82 20.96 16.63
C LEU A 124 -37.82 21.44 15.57
N VAL A 125 -37.57 21.15 14.29
CA VAL A 125 -38.50 21.48 13.20
C VAL A 125 -39.84 20.77 13.40
N PHE A 126 -39.82 19.49 13.80
CA PHE A 126 -41.03 18.73 14.09
C PHE A 126 -41.81 19.32 15.28
N LEU A 127 -41.14 19.67 16.37
CA LEU A 127 -41.76 20.32 17.54
C LEU A 127 -42.37 21.69 17.19
N ALA A 128 -41.66 22.51 16.41
CA ALA A 128 -42.16 23.82 15.97
C ALA A 128 -43.40 23.70 15.08
N ILE A 129 -43.41 22.75 14.13
CA ILE A 129 -44.57 22.48 13.27
C ILE A 129 -45.76 21.99 14.10
N SER A 130 -45.50 21.10 15.08
CA SER A 130 -46.54 20.58 15.98
C SER A 130 -47.18 21.70 16.80
N MET A 131 -46.37 22.57 17.40
CA MET A 131 -46.84 23.71 18.19
C MET A 131 -47.64 24.71 17.34
N LEU A 132 -47.19 24.98 16.12
CA LEU A 132 -47.91 25.86 15.19
C LEU A 132 -49.27 25.25 14.79
N ALA A 133 -49.31 23.95 14.49
CA ALA A 133 -50.54 23.24 14.17
C ALA A 133 -51.56 23.26 15.32
N VAL A 134 -51.09 23.10 16.57
CA VAL A 134 -51.94 23.21 17.77
C VAL A 134 -52.45 24.64 17.94
N SER A 135 -51.59 25.65 17.77
CA SER A 135 -51.98 27.06 17.88
C SER A 135 -53.05 27.46 16.85
N VAL A 136 -52.84 27.07 15.58
CA VAL A 136 -53.79 27.33 14.49
C VAL A 136 -55.10 26.54 14.72
N GLY A 137 -55.01 25.28 15.14
CA GLY A 137 -56.18 24.47 15.46
C GLY A 137 -57.01 25.05 16.61
N LYS A 138 -56.37 25.60 17.63
CA LYS A 138 -57.04 26.26 18.75
C LYS A 138 -57.69 27.58 18.33
N ALA A 139 -57.03 28.39 17.51
CA ALA A 139 -57.58 29.64 16.98
C ALA A 139 -58.80 29.42 16.06
N LEU A 140 -58.79 28.35 15.26
CA LEU A 140 -59.93 27.96 14.43
C LEU A 140 -61.11 27.41 15.25
N LEU A 141 -60.81 26.69 16.34
CA LEU A 141 -61.86 26.20 17.24
C LEU A 141 -62.54 27.35 17.99
N GLU A 142 -61.78 28.33 18.48
CA GLU A 142 -62.34 29.52 19.14
C GLU A 142 -63.16 30.41 18.18
N SER A 143 -62.73 30.57 16.92
CA SER A 143 -63.50 31.34 15.94
C SER A 143 -64.79 30.64 15.51
N SER A 144 -64.84 29.31 15.55
CA SER A 144 -66.06 28.53 15.29
C SER A 144 -67.09 28.55 16.43
N PHE A 145 -66.65 28.86 17.66
CA PHE A 145 -67.53 28.97 18.84
C PHE A 145 -68.11 30.38 19.05
N MET A 146 -67.60 31.39 18.34
CA MET A 146 -68.13 32.76 18.41
C MET A 146 -69.41 32.87 17.55
N LYS A 147 -70.56 32.48 18.13
CA LYS A 147 -71.89 32.76 17.57
C LYS A 147 -72.08 34.28 17.50
N PRO A 148 -72.58 34.83 16.37
CA PRO A 148 -72.91 36.25 16.32
C PRO A 148 -74.14 36.49 17.21
N SER A 149 -73.97 37.28 18.26
CA SER A 149 -75.10 37.84 18.99
C SER A 149 -75.80 38.83 18.06
N HIS A 150 -77.00 38.47 17.61
CA HIS A 150 -77.91 39.42 17.00
C HIS A 150 -78.28 40.46 18.05
N ASP A 151 -77.76 41.67 17.89
CA ASP A 151 -78.29 42.86 18.57
C ASP A 151 -79.59 43.27 17.86
N ILE A 152 -80.70 43.14 18.60
CA ILE A 152 -81.99 43.77 18.30
C ILE A 152 -82.05 45.03 19.17
N ALA A 153 -81.94 46.20 18.55
CA ALA A 153 -82.68 47.44 18.83
C ALA A 153 -82.23 48.54 17.86
#